data_AF-A0A2V5M3E9-F1
#
_entry.id   AF-A0A2V5M3E9-F1
#
_cell.length_a   1.000
_cell.length_b   1.000
_cell.length_c   1.000
_cell.angle_alpha   90.00
_cell.angle_beta   90.00
_cell.angle_gamma   90.00
#
_symmetry.space_group_name_H-M   'P 1'
#
loop_
_entity.id
_entity.type
_entity.pdbx_description
1 polymer ?
#
loop_
_entity_poly.entity_id
_entity_poly.type
_entity_poly.pdbx_seq_one_letter_code
_entity_poly.pdbx_strand_id
1 'polypeptide(L)'
;MHPLKKTARLTGVVYLSTLPIALYFWSYLPGKFIVRGNASATADKILAHETLFRFSIFGGDLFAHVILICLAFLLYQLLRGVDSTWALVMVGFALPSAAVGFLSGLNSIA
;
A
#
# COMPACT_ATOMS: atom_id res chain seq x y z
N MET A 1 14.53 -19.94 22.64
CA MET A 1 13.73 -18.73 22.28
C MET A 1 13.03 -19.01 20.95
N HIS A 2 11.69 -19.12 20.94
CA HIS A 2 10.95 -19.58 19.76
C HIS A 2 11.02 -18.57 18.59
N PRO A 3 11.59 -18.94 17.43
CA PRO A 3 11.78 -18.04 16.28
C PRO A 3 10.46 -17.42 15.79
N LEU A 4 9.35 -18.13 15.96
CA LEU A 4 7.98 -17.67 15.65
C LEU A 4 7.58 -16.36 16.36
N LYS A 5 8.02 -16.13 17.61
CA LYS A 5 7.63 -14.91 18.35
C LYS A 5 8.28 -13.65 17.80
N LYS A 6 9.50 -13.73 17.25
CA LYS A 6 10.17 -12.58 16.61
C LYS A 6 9.51 -12.23 15.28
N THR A 7 9.20 -13.24 14.46
CA THR A 7 8.48 -13.06 13.19
C THR A 7 7.09 -12.47 13.41
N ALA A 8 6.35 -12.92 14.43
CA ALA A 8 5.04 -12.38 14.76
C ALA A 8 5.09 -10.90 15.17
N ARG A 9 6.08 -10.51 15.98
CA ARG A 9 6.30 -9.10 16.33
C ARG A 9 6.65 -8.25 15.11
N LEU A 10 7.53 -8.74 14.23
CA LEU A 10 7.90 -8.01 13.02
C LEU A 10 6.69 -7.85 12.08
N THR A 11 5.88 -8.90 11.94
CA THR A 11 4.62 -8.89 11.16
C THR A 11 3.65 -7.87 11.73
N GLY A 12 3.47 -7.87 13.05
CA GLY A 12 2.66 -6.86 13.73
C GLY A 12 3.17 -5.44 13.48
N VAL A 13 4.47 -5.19 13.62
CA VAL A 13 5.06 -3.85 13.43
C VAL A 13 4.92 -3.36 11.99
N VAL A 14 5.21 -4.21 10.99
CA VAL A 14 5.06 -3.87 9.58
C VAL A 14 3.59 -3.63 9.23
N TYR A 15 2.67 -4.43 9.78
CA TYR A 15 1.24 -4.17 9.59
C TYR A 15 0.82 -2.84 10.23
N LEU A 16 1.30 -2.55 11.44
CA LEU A 16 0.96 -1.32 12.16
C LEU A 16 1.53 -0.08 11.45
N SER A 17 2.69 -0.18 10.80
CA SER A 17 3.24 0.92 10.01
C SER A 17 2.43 1.22 8.75
N THR A 18 1.64 0.26 8.23
CA THR A 18 0.74 0.50 7.08
C THR A 18 -0.41 1.45 7.41
N LEU A 19 -0.86 1.49 8.66
CA LEU A 19 -1.98 2.33 9.09
C LEU A 19 -1.75 3.84 8.89
N PRO A 20 -0.67 4.45 9.40
CA PRO A 20 -0.41 5.87 9.18
C PRO A 20 -0.18 6.20 7.71
N ILE A 21 0.37 5.26 6.93
CA ILE A 21 0.58 5.42 5.48
C ILE A 21 -0.78 5.47 4.78
N ALA A 22 -1.65 4.50 5.04
CA ALA A 22 -3.00 4.47 4.49
C ALA A 22 -3.81 5.72 4.89
N LEU A 23 -3.69 6.16 6.14
CA LEU A 23 -4.37 7.37 6.63
C LEU A 23 -3.86 8.63 5.93
N TYR A 24 -2.55 8.73 5.68
CA TYR A 24 -1.94 9.83 4.95
C TYR A 24 -2.44 9.87 3.50
N PHE A 25 -2.43 8.72 2.81
CA PHE A 25 -2.88 8.65 1.42
C PHE A 25 -4.38 8.88 1.26
N TRP A 26 -5.20 8.34 2.16
CA TRP A 26 -6.66 8.44 2.06
C TRP A 26 -7.21 9.77 2.58
N SER A 27 -6.65 10.33 3.66
CA SER A 27 -7.22 11.51 4.31
C SER A 27 -6.48 12.79 3.95
N TYR A 28 -5.14 12.75 3.93
CA TYR A 28 -4.33 13.96 3.81
C TYR A 28 -4.20 14.46 2.36
N LEU A 29 -4.06 13.54 1.40
CA LEU A 29 -3.89 13.88 -0.01
C LEU A 29 -5.17 14.46 -0.65
N PRO A 30 -6.35 13.80 -0.58
CA PRO A 30 -7.56 14.39 -1.15
C PRO A 30 -7.95 15.71 -0.46
N GLY A 31 -7.66 15.86 0.84
CA GLY A 31 -7.89 17.12 1.56
C GLY A 31 -7.01 18.29 1.09
N LYS A 32 -5.87 18.03 0.45
CA LYS A 32 -4.99 19.07 -0.12
C LYS A 32 -5.29 19.42 -1.58
N PHE A 33 -5.79 18.48 -2.37
CA PHE A 33 -6.03 18.69 -3.79
C PHE A 33 -7.50 19.01 -4.11
N ILE A 34 -8.46 18.36 -3.44
CA ILE A 34 -9.85 18.35 -3.89
C ILE A 34 -10.63 19.47 -3.17
N VAL A 35 -10.94 20.53 -3.91
CA VAL A 35 -11.91 21.54 -3.47
C VAL A 35 -13.30 21.09 -3.93
N ARG A 36 -14.07 20.50 -3.00
CA ARG A 36 -15.45 20.03 -3.29
C ARG A 36 -16.28 21.20 -3.83
N GLY A 37 -16.81 21.03 -5.06
CA GLY A 37 -17.67 22.01 -5.71
C GLY A 37 -16.95 23.00 -6.64
N ASN A 38 -15.61 22.97 -6.76
CA ASN A 38 -14.89 23.83 -7.69
C ASN A 38 -13.72 23.09 -8.38
N ALA A 39 -13.98 22.64 -9.61
CA ALA A 39 -13.03 21.89 -10.42
C ALA A 39 -11.85 22.75 -10.91
N SER A 40 -12.06 24.04 -11.19
CA SER A 40 -10.97 24.94 -11.61
C SER A 40 -10.02 25.23 -10.46
N ALA A 41 -10.55 25.50 -9.26
CA ALA A 41 -9.73 25.69 -8.06
C ALA A 41 -8.95 24.42 -7.66
N THR A 42 -9.50 23.24 -7.93
CA THR A 42 -8.80 21.95 -7.76
C THR A 42 -7.64 21.83 -8.76
N ALA A 43 -7.85 22.18 -10.03
CA ALA A 43 -6.81 22.17 -11.06
C ALA A 43 -5.66 23.14 -10.73
N ASP A 44 -5.97 24.36 -10.29
CA ASP A 44 -4.96 25.34 -9.84
C ASP A 44 -4.13 24.83 -8.66
N LYS A 45 -4.76 24.16 -7.68
CA LYS A 45 -4.06 23.57 -6.54
C LYS A 45 -3.17 22.39 -6.93
N ILE A 46 -3.60 21.57 -7.90
CA ILE A 46 -2.81 20.48 -8.47
C ILE A 46 -1.62 21.04 -9.25
N LEU A 47 -1.82 22.07 -10.08
CA LEU A 47 -0.74 22.74 -10.81
C LEU A 47 0.28 23.40 -9.86
N ALA A 48 -0.19 24.01 -8.77
CA ALA A 48 0.68 24.60 -7.76
C ALA A 48 1.47 23.57 -6.94
N HIS A 49 1.01 22.31 -6.86
CA HIS A 49 1.63 21.22 -6.09
C HIS A 49 1.83 19.96 -6.95
N GLU A 50 2.28 20.15 -8.19
CA GLU A 50 2.40 19.07 -9.17
C GLU A 50 3.35 17.96 -8.70
N THR A 51 4.47 18.32 -8.05
CA THR A 51 5.43 17.36 -7.49
C THR A 51 4.80 16.47 -6.43
N LEU A 52 3.93 17.03 -5.58
CA LEU A 52 3.23 16.34 -4.52
C LEU A 52 2.11 15.44 -5.08
N PHE A 53 1.43 15.89 -6.13
CA PHE A 53 0.43 15.10 -6.85
C PHE A 53 1.07 13.93 -7.59
N ARG A 54 2.19 14.17 -8.27
CA ARG A 54 3.01 13.13 -8.90
C ARG A 54 3.51 12.16 -7.84
N PHE A 55 4.10 12.61 -6.74
CA PHE A 55 4.52 11.73 -5.65
C PHE A 55 3.35 10.96 -5.01
N SER A 56 2.15 11.53 -5.00
CA SER A 56 0.96 10.83 -4.53
C SER A 56 0.57 9.68 -5.46
N ILE A 57 0.69 9.86 -6.77
CA ILE A 57 0.40 8.83 -7.77
C ILE A 57 1.53 7.79 -7.81
N PHE A 58 2.77 8.24 -8.02
CA PHE A 58 3.97 7.39 -8.06
C PHE A 58 4.21 6.67 -6.73
N GLY A 59 4.13 7.41 -5.63
CA GLY A 59 4.37 6.89 -4.30
C GLY A 59 3.16 6.12 -3.78
N GLY A 60 1.95 6.63 -3.90
CA GLY A 60 0.77 6.01 -3.27
C GLY A 60 0.42 4.65 -3.81
N ASP A 61 0.33 4.52 -5.13
CA ASP A 61 -0.04 3.25 -5.75
C ASP A 61 1.10 2.23 -5.63
N LEU A 62 2.31 2.63 -6.00
CA LEU A 62 3.46 1.73 -6.01
C LEU A 62 3.87 1.29 -4.60
N PHE A 63 3.87 2.21 -3.63
CA PHE A 63 4.22 1.91 -2.25
C PHE A 63 3.15 1.06 -1.56
N ALA A 64 1.86 1.25 -1.87
CA ALA A 64 0.80 0.39 -1.37
C ALA A 64 1.00 -1.05 -1.85
N HIS A 65 1.36 -1.27 -3.12
CA HIS A 65 1.66 -2.61 -3.65
C HIS A 65 2.90 -3.24 -3.02
N VAL A 66 3.98 -2.47 -2.81
CA VAL A 66 5.19 -2.96 -2.11
C VAL A 66 4.86 -3.38 -0.68
N ILE A 67 4.08 -2.57 0.03
CA ILE A 67 3.60 -2.88 1.38
C ILE A 67 2.75 -4.14 1.38
N LEU A 68 1.88 -4.32 0.39
CA LEU A 68 1.01 -5.48 0.27
C LEU A 68 1.82 -6.77 0.05
N ILE A 69 2.86 -6.74 -0.79
CA ILE A 69 3.79 -7.86 -0.99
C ILE A 69 4.52 -8.18 0.32
N CYS A 70 5.06 -7.16 0.98
CA CYS A 70 5.76 -7.31 2.25
C CYS A 70 4.83 -7.95 3.30
N LEU A 71 3.61 -7.42 3.40
CA LEU A 71 2.59 -7.90 4.32
C LEU A 71 2.17 -9.35 4.00
N ALA A 72 1.99 -9.70 2.72
CA ALA A 72 1.68 -11.07 2.30
C ALA A 72 2.78 -12.06 2.72
N PHE A 73 4.04 -11.68 2.56
CA PHE A 73 5.19 -12.52 2.96
C PHE A 73 5.27 -12.69 4.49
N LEU A 74 4.99 -11.63 5.24
CA LEU A 74 4.99 -11.69 6.70
C LEU A 74 3.79 -12.48 7.25
N LEU A 75 2.60 -12.32 6.66
CA LEU A 75 1.43 -13.15 6.94
C LEU A 75 1.67 -14.63 6.63
N TYR A 76 2.35 -14.93 5.52
CA TYR A 76 2.76 -16.31 5.20
C TYR A 76 3.63 -16.90 6.31
N GLN A 77 4.63 -16.14 6.75
CA GLN A 77 5.54 -16.61 7.79
C GLN A 77 4.85 -16.80 9.14
N LEU A 78 3.79 -16.02 9.41
CA LEU A 78 2.96 -16.13 10.61
C LEU A 78 1.98 -17.31 10.53
N LEU A 79 1.21 -17.42 9.43
CA LEU A 79 0.17 -18.44 9.25
C LEU A 79 0.74 -19.83 8.95
N ARG A 80 1.98 -19.93 8.45
CA ARG A 80 2.66 -21.22 8.26
C ARG A 80 2.73 -22.04 9.57
N GLY A 81 2.73 -21.37 10.73
CA GLY A 81 2.69 -22.04 12.03
C GLY A 81 1.32 -22.62 12.42
N VAL A 82 0.25 -22.22 11.74
CA VAL A 82 -1.13 -22.69 11.97
C VAL A 82 -1.53 -23.67 10.88
N ASP A 83 -1.44 -23.26 9.61
CA ASP A 83 -1.73 -24.11 8.45
C ASP A 83 -0.96 -23.58 7.21
N SER A 84 0.00 -24.37 6.74
CA SER A 84 0.88 -23.98 5.63
C SER A 84 0.17 -23.90 4.28
N THR A 85 -0.94 -24.64 4.10
CA THR A 85 -1.65 -24.70 2.83
C THR A 85 -2.46 -23.43 2.62
N TRP A 86 -3.21 -22.99 3.63
CA TRP A 86 -3.98 -21.75 3.59
C TRP A 86 -3.09 -20.50 3.52
N ALA A 87 -1.95 -20.52 4.21
CA ALA A 87 -0.96 -19.45 4.11
C ALA A 87 -0.46 -19.28 2.66
N LEU A 88 -0.17 -20.40 1.97
CA LEU A 88 0.32 -20.37 0.59
C LEU A 88 -0.76 -19.89 -0.39
N VAL A 89 -2.01 -20.30 -0.19
CA VAL A 89 -3.16 -19.83 -1.01
C VAL A 89 -3.32 -18.32 -0.88
N MET A 90 -3.18 -17.76 0.32
CA MET A 90 -3.29 -16.32 0.55
C MET A 90 -2.19 -15.53 -0.18
N VAL A 91 -0.94 -16.02 -0.14
CA VAL A 91 0.17 -15.44 -0.91
C VAL A 91 -0.05 -15.60 -2.42
N GLY A 92 -0.56 -16.77 -2.83
CA GLY A 92 -0.87 -17.08 -4.22
C GLY A 92 -1.93 -16.16 -4.82
N PHE A 93 -2.82 -15.58 -4.01
CA PHE A 93 -3.76 -14.54 -4.44
C PHE A 93 -3.18 -13.13 -4.32
N ALA A 94 -2.44 -12.85 -3.24
CA ALA A 94 -1.88 -11.53 -3.00
C ALA A 94 -0.78 -11.14 -4.01
N LEU A 95 0.06 -12.09 -4.43
CA LEU A 95 1.14 -11.84 -5.39
C LEU A 95 0.63 -11.42 -6.78
N PRO A 96 -0.29 -12.16 -7.44
CA PRO A 96 -0.87 -11.73 -8.71
C PRO A 96 -1.62 -10.40 -8.58
N SER A 97 -2.36 -10.20 -7.49
CA SER A 97 -3.05 -8.93 -7.24
C SER A 97 -2.05 -7.77 -7.15
N ALA A 98 -0.95 -7.95 -6.44
CA ALA A 98 0.08 -6.93 -6.32
C ALA A 98 0.83 -6.69 -7.64
N ALA A 99 1.10 -7.76 -8.41
CA ALA A 99 1.76 -7.65 -9.70
C ALA A 99 0.89 -6.90 -10.72
N VAL A 100 -0.41 -7.24 -10.81
CA VAL A 100 -1.36 -6.55 -11.68
C VAL A 100 -1.53 -5.09 -11.27
N GLY A 101 -1.62 -4.83 -9.97
CA GLY A 101 -1.70 -3.46 -9.46
C GLY A 101 -0.46 -2.63 -9.75
N PHE A 102 0.74 -3.20 -9.54
CA PHE A 102 2.01 -2.56 -9.88
C PHE A 102 2.16 -2.30 -11.39
N LEU A 103 1.77 -3.26 -12.23
CA LEU A 103 1.72 -3.10 -13.69
C LEU A 103 0.70 -2.02 -14.10
N SER A 104 -0.44 -1.93 -13.41
CA SER A 104 -1.45 -0.90 -13.68
C SER A 104 -0.95 0.49 -13.28
N GLY A 105 -0.28 0.60 -12.13
CA GLY A 105 0.41 1.82 -11.71
C GLY A 105 1.50 2.22 -12.71
N LEU A 106 2.32 1.28 -13.16
CA LEU A 106 3.33 1.48 -14.22
C LEU A 106 2.73 1.81 -15.60
N ASN A 107 1.53 1.31 -15.91
CA ASN A 107 0.86 1.65 -17.15
C ASN A 107 0.23 3.05 -17.07
N SER A 108 -0.25 3.46 -15.90
CA SER A 108 -0.84 4.80 -15.70
C SER A 108 0.15 5.96 -15.86
N ILE A 109 1.45 5.64 -15.87
CA ILE A 109 2.55 6.61 -16.00
C ILE A 109 3.14 6.65 -17.41
N ALA A 110 2.81 5.69 -18.29
CA ALA A 110 3.30 5.57 -19.67
C ALA A 110 2.29 6.16 -20.67
#